data_AF-A0A957P7Z1-F1
#
_entry.id   AF-A0A957P7Z1-F1
#
_cell.length_a   1.000
_cell.length_b   1.000
_cell.length_c   1.000
_cell.angle_alpha   90.00
_cell.angle_beta   90.00
_cell.angle_gamma   90.00
#
_symmetry.space_group_name_H-M   'P 1'
#
loop_
_entity.id
_entity.type
_entity.pdbx_description
1 polymer ?
#
loop_
_entity_poly.entity_id
_entity_poly.type
_entity_poly.pdbx_seq_one_letter_code
_entity_poly.pdbx_strand_id
1 'polypeptide(L)'
;QGNYIIDPADIVEVNVRPGTAMIWRTALLHCVTPNLSDHARKCLYYGYNHRWIRPSDFDHQAPEVVAGCTPIQLQLLGELGSGLQNYNGDDPLVHPVSRYWRPQEEDIPLKAWAEQRRTNGKAH
;
A
#
# COMPACT_ATOMS: atom_id res chain seq x y z
N GLN A 1 2.32 5.95 34.84
CA GLN A 1 2.99 5.95 33.52
C GLN A 1 2.84 7.36 32.98
N GLY A 2 3.96 8.03 32.69
CA GLY A 2 3.97 9.47 32.40
C GLY A 2 3.50 9.78 30.98
N ASN A 3 2.69 10.82 30.82
CA ASN A 3 2.33 11.34 29.51
C ASN A 3 3.60 11.87 28.82
N TYR A 4 3.88 11.38 27.62
CA TYR A 4 4.92 11.97 26.76
C TYR A 4 4.40 13.30 26.25
N ILE A 5 4.99 14.40 26.73
CA ILE A 5 4.70 15.75 26.25
C ILE A 5 5.60 16.00 25.04
N ILE A 6 5.00 16.31 23.90
CA ILE A 6 5.72 16.67 22.68
C ILE A 6 6.02 18.17 22.76
N ASP A 7 7.27 18.56 22.56
CA ASP A 7 7.62 19.99 22.42
C ASP A 7 7.01 20.53 21.13
N PRO A 8 6.23 21.62 21.15
CA PRO A 8 5.73 22.26 19.94
C PRO A 8 6.81 22.59 18.90
N ALA A 9 8.05 22.84 19.31
CA ALA A 9 9.17 23.07 18.40
C ALA A 9 9.57 21.84 17.58
N ASP A 10 9.23 20.63 18.04
CA ASP A 10 9.49 19.36 17.34
C ASP A 10 8.36 18.99 16.37
N ILE A 11 7.27 19.78 16.33
CA ILE A 11 6.15 19.56 15.44
C ILE A 11 6.40 20.28 14.11
N VAL A 12 6.45 19.51 13.03
CA VAL A 12 6.61 20.04 11.68
C VAL A 12 5.28 20.00 10.95
N GLU A 13 4.76 21.18 10.59
CA GLU A 13 3.57 21.29 9.74
C GLU A 13 3.94 21.04 8.27
N VAL A 14 3.19 20.18 7.60
CA VAL A 14 3.43 19.83 6.20
C VAL A 14 2.38 20.48 5.30
N ASN A 15 2.76 21.61 4.71
CA ASN A 15 1.94 22.33 3.73
C ASN A 15 2.50 22.12 2.32
N VAL A 16 1.77 21.37 1.50
CA VAL A 16 2.23 20.95 0.17
C VAL A 16 1.23 21.31 -0.92
N ARG A 17 1.73 21.49 -2.14
CA ARG A 17 0.90 21.78 -3.31
C ARG A 17 0.13 20.53 -3.77
N PRO A 18 -1.04 20.69 -4.43
CA PRO A 18 -1.71 19.60 -5.12
C PRO A 18 -0.75 18.82 -6.03
N GLY A 19 -0.84 17.49 -6.00
CA GLY A 19 0.05 16.60 -6.74
C GLY A 19 1.35 16.23 -6.01
N THR A 20 1.61 16.81 -4.82
CA THR A 20 2.74 16.35 -3.99
C THR A 20 2.41 15.02 -3.31
N ALA A 21 3.34 14.07 -3.39
CA ALA A 21 3.25 12.82 -2.64
C ALA A 21 4.08 12.92 -1.35
N MET A 22 3.47 12.53 -0.24
CA MET A 22 4.15 12.37 1.05
C MET A 22 4.30 10.89 1.34
N ILE A 23 5.48 10.48 1.83
CA ILE A 23 5.78 9.09 2.17
C ILE A 23 6.30 9.07 3.60
N TRP A 24 5.70 8.25 4.44
CA TRP A 24 6.15 8.05 5.82
C TRP A 24 6.00 6.59 6.25
N ARG A 25 6.67 6.24 7.34
CA ARG A 25 6.52 4.93 8.00
C ARG A 25 5.33 4.97 8.94
N THR A 26 4.64 3.84 9.10
CA THR A 26 3.46 3.70 9.98
C THR A 26 3.73 4.08 11.44
N ALA A 27 4.98 3.95 11.91
CA ALA A 27 5.39 4.34 13.26
C ALA A 27 5.65 5.85 13.45
N LEU A 28 5.56 6.66 12.38
CA LEU A 28 5.72 8.11 12.52
C LEU A 28 4.55 8.67 13.34
N LEU A 29 4.85 9.44 14.39
CA LEU A 29 3.82 10.17 15.11
C LEU A 29 3.30 11.31 14.23
N HIS A 30 2.02 11.30 13.91
CA HIS A 30 1.39 12.28 13.03
C HIS A 30 -0.05 12.51 13.45
N CYS A 31 -0.56 13.71 13.15
CA CYS A 31 -1.97 14.04 13.31
C CYS A 31 -2.39 15.00 12.19
N VAL A 32 -3.70 15.04 11.93
CA VAL A 32 -4.29 16.06 11.07
C VAL A 32 -4.60 17.29 11.90
N THR A 33 -4.23 18.47 11.41
CA THR A 33 -4.65 19.75 11.98
C THR A 33 -6.07 20.10 11.54
N PRO A 34 -6.83 20.88 12.34
CA PRO A 34 -8.11 21.45 11.93
C PRO A 34 -7.96 22.24 10.63
N ASN A 35 -8.92 22.07 9.71
CA ASN A 35 -8.95 22.87 8.50
C ASN A 35 -9.62 24.22 8.80
N LEU A 36 -8.82 25.29 8.86
CA LEU A 36 -9.29 26.65 9.13
C LEU A 36 -9.59 27.45 7.86
N SER A 37 -9.49 26.82 6.67
CA SER A 37 -9.83 27.45 5.40
C SER A 37 -11.32 27.30 5.05
N ASP A 38 -11.77 28.07 4.06
CA ASP A 38 -13.11 28.01 3.47
C ASP A 38 -13.23 26.96 2.35
N HIS A 39 -12.21 26.12 2.18
CA HIS A 39 -12.17 25.09 1.14
C HIS A 39 -11.87 23.71 1.72
N ALA A 40 -12.42 22.66 1.12
CA ALA A 40 -12.18 21.29 1.57
C ALA A 40 -10.76 20.82 1.25
N ARG A 41 -10.05 20.31 2.27
CA ARG A 41 -8.79 19.56 2.09
C ARG A 41 -9.11 18.14 1.62
N LYS A 42 -8.60 17.75 0.44
CA LYS A 42 -8.75 16.40 -0.14
C LYS A 42 -7.39 15.73 -0.22
N CYS A 43 -7.30 14.49 0.27
CA CYS A 43 -6.09 13.67 0.25
C CYS A 43 -6.44 12.24 -0.21
N LEU A 44 -5.51 11.59 -0.92
CA LEU A 44 -5.57 10.16 -1.21
C LEU A 44 -4.56 9.44 -0.31
N TYR A 45 -5.02 8.43 0.41
CA TYR A 45 -4.16 7.62 1.29
C TYR A 45 -3.94 6.24 0.68
N TYR A 46 -2.68 5.84 0.57
CA TYR A 46 -2.28 4.52 0.12
C TYR A 46 -1.46 3.85 1.22
N GLY A 47 -2.03 2.83 1.85
CA GLY A 47 -1.37 2.07 2.91
C GLY A 47 -0.76 0.78 2.36
N TYR A 48 0.56 0.75 2.21
CA TYR A 48 1.27 -0.47 1.82
C TYR A 48 1.78 -1.21 3.06
N ASN A 49 1.31 -2.44 3.23
CA ASN A 49 1.69 -3.31 4.33
C ASN A 49 2.37 -4.57 3.81
N HIS A 50 3.02 -5.30 4.72
CA HIS A 50 3.51 -6.63 4.38
C HIS A 50 2.34 -7.54 3.98
N ARG A 51 2.58 -8.40 2.98
CA ARG A 51 1.56 -9.26 2.37
C ARG A 51 0.86 -10.23 3.33
N TRP A 52 1.51 -10.56 4.45
CA TRP A 52 0.94 -11.39 5.51
C TRP A 52 -0.07 -10.65 6.41
N ILE A 53 -0.28 -9.34 6.20
CA ILE A 53 -1.29 -8.54 6.91
C ILE A 53 -2.49 -8.42 5.98
N ARG A 54 -3.66 -8.88 6.43
CA ARG A 54 -4.91 -8.71 5.67
C ARG A 54 -5.28 -7.22 5.60
N PRO A 55 -5.78 -6.73 4.46
CA PRO A 55 -6.43 -5.42 4.40
C PRO A 55 -7.54 -5.28 5.45
N SER A 56 -7.70 -4.07 5.99
CA SER A 56 -8.72 -3.79 7.01
C SER A 56 -10.02 -3.20 6.45
N ASP A 57 -9.99 -2.72 5.20
CA ASP A 57 -11.08 -1.95 4.60
C ASP A 57 -11.66 -2.66 3.38
N PHE A 58 -10.91 -2.70 2.27
CA PHE A 58 -11.31 -3.38 1.04
C PHE A 58 -10.54 -4.68 0.84
N ASP A 59 -11.28 -5.80 0.65
CA ASP A 59 -10.71 -7.07 0.22
C ASP A 59 -10.45 -7.12 -1.30
N HIS A 60 -11.26 -6.37 -2.08
CA HIS A 60 -11.13 -6.23 -3.53
C HIS A 60 -11.46 -4.81 -3.97
N GLN A 61 -10.85 -4.38 -5.08
CA GLN A 61 -11.21 -3.11 -5.73
C GLN A 61 -12.43 -3.27 -6.65
N ALA A 62 -13.08 -2.15 -6.97
CA ALA A 62 -14.19 -2.14 -7.92
C ALA A 62 -13.72 -2.62 -9.32
N PRO A 63 -14.50 -3.44 -10.05
CA PRO A 63 -14.10 -4.00 -11.35
C PRO A 63 -13.64 -2.97 -12.38
N GLU A 64 -14.28 -1.80 -12.42
CA GLU A 64 -13.96 -0.70 -13.32
C GLU A 64 -12.59 -0.07 -13.03
N VAL A 65 -12.11 -0.14 -11.78
CA VAL A 65 -10.78 0.35 -11.39
C VAL A 65 -9.71 -0.60 -11.88
N VAL A 66 -9.94 -1.91 -11.77
CA VAL A 66 -8.94 -2.95 -12.09
C VAL A 66 -8.90 -3.33 -13.57
N ALA A 67 -9.96 -3.07 -14.35
CA ALA A 67 -10.07 -3.49 -15.74
C ALA A 67 -8.91 -3.05 -16.66
N GLY A 68 -8.30 -1.88 -16.39
CA GLY A 68 -7.18 -1.33 -17.16
C GLY A 68 -5.82 -1.49 -16.50
N CYS A 69 -5.74 -2.18 -15.36
CA CYS A 69 -4.51 -2.24 -14.57
C CYS A 69 -3.51 -3.25 -15.16
N THR A 70 -2.25 -2.85 -15.19
CA THR A 70 -1.12 -3.76 -15.41
C THR A 70 -0.97 -4.72 -14.22
N PRO A 71 -0.26 -5.87 -14.38
CA PRO A 71 0.00 -6.80 -13.28
C PRO A 71 0.59 -6.15 -12.02
N ILE A 72 1.47 -5.17 -12.18
CA ILE A 72 2.06 -4.44 -11.05
C ILE A 72 1.03 -3.52 -10.39
N GLN A 73 0.19 -2.84 -11.17
CA GLN A 73 -0.87 -1.98 -10.62
C GLN A 73 -1.91 -2.81 -9.87
N LEU A 74 -2.29 -3.98 -10.39
CA LEU A 74 -3.16 -4.94 -9.67
C LEU A 74 -2.56 -5.29 -8.31
N GLN A 75 -1.27 -5.67 -8.29
CA GLN A 75 -0.58 -5.98 -7.03
C GLN A 75 -0.54 -4.80 -6.05
N LEU A 76 -0.34 -3.57 -6.54
CA LEU A 76 -0.35 -2.36 -5.71
C LEU A 76 -1.75 -1.99 -5.21
N LEU A 77 -2.80 -2.45 -5.88
CA LEU A 77 -4.19 -2.24 -5.49
C LEU A 77 -4.74 -3.34 -4.57
N GLY A 78 -3.92 -4.33 -4.23
CA GLY A 78 -4.28 -5.44 -3.35
C GLY A 78 -4.62 -6.74 -4.07
N GLU A 79 -4.86 -6.69 -5.38
CA GLU A 79 -5.17 -7.85 -6.22
C GLU A 79 -3.94 -8.74 -6.46
N LEU A 80 -4.18 -10.00 -6.86
CA LEU A 80 -3.08 -10.82 -7.36
C LEU A 80 -2.61 -10.26 -8.71
N GLY A 81 -1.29 -10.22 -8.95
CA GLY A 81 -0.73 -9.73 -10.21
C GLY A 81 -1.18 -10.53 -11.44
N SER A 82 -1.62 -11.77 -11.22
CA SER A 82 -2.25 -12.65 -12.21
C SER A 82 -3.68 -12.25 -12.59
N GLY A 83 -4.31 -11.34 -11.84
CA GLY A 83 -5.71 -10.94 -11.99
C GLY A 83 -6.71 -11.89 -11.33
N LEU A 84 -6.23 -12.95 -10.66
CA LEU A 84 -7.08 -13.86 -9.90
C LEU A 84 -7.57 -13.20 -8.62
N GLN A 85 -8.84 -13.42 -8.29
CA GLN A 85 -9.47 -12.93 -7.06
C GLN A 85 -9.49 -13.98 -5.94
N ASN A 86 -9.08 -15.22 -6.23
CA ASN A 86 -9.03 -16.29 -5.23
C ASN A 86 -7.77 -16.19 -4.36
N TYR A 87 -7.84 -15.43 -3.27
CA TYR A 87 -6.74 -15.36 -2.30
C TYR A 87 -6.63 -16.58 -1.40
N ASN A 88 -7.62 -17.46 -1.35
CA ASN A 88 -7.62 -18.62 -0.43
C ASN A 88 -6.93 -19.84 -1.06
N GLY A 89 -6.73 -19.86 -2.38
CA GLY A 89 -6.17 -20.99 -3.10
C GLY A 89 -7.25 -22.01 -3.51
N ASP A 90 -6.87 -22.94 -4.39
CA ASP A 90 -7.83 -23.80 -5.11
C ASP A 90 -8.05 -25.17 -4.45
N ASP A 91 -7.21 -25.56 -3.48
CA ASP A 91 -7.29 -26.86 -2.80
C ASP A 91 -8.08 -26.73 -1.49
N PRO A 92 -9.24 -27.39 -1.36
CA PRO A 92 -10.04 -27.39 -0.14
C PRO A 92 -9.60 -28.44 0.91
N LEU A 93 -8.73 -29.39 0.53
CA LEU A 93 -8.28 -30.51 1.37
C LEU A 93 -6.91 -30.26 2.01
N VAL A 94 -6.05 -29.50 1.33
CA VAL A 94 -4.91 -28.82 1.95
C VAL A 94 -5.46 -27.52 2.51
N HIS A 95 -5.22 -27.20 3.79
CA HIS A 95 -5.62 -25.91 4.37
C HIS A 95 -5.42 -24.80 3.34
N PRO A 96 -6.47 -24.03 2.96
CA PRO A 96 -6.42 -23.11 1.84
C PRO A 96 -5.15 -22.28 1.94
N VAL A 97 -4.20 -22.55 1.03
CA VAL A 97 -2.90 -21.90 1.05
C VAL A 97 -3.15 -20.50 0.54
N SER A 98 -3.36 -19.56 1.45
CA SER A 98 -3.67 -18.23 1.01
C SER A 98 -2.50 -17.64 0.25
N ARG A 99 -2.85 -17.14 -0.92
CA ARG A 99 -1.99 -16.39 -1.84
C ARG A 99 -1.52 -15.06 -1.22
N TYR A 100 -2.06 -14.67 -0.05
CA TYR A 100 -1.52 -13.59 0.78
C TYR A 100 -0.16 -13.98 1.41
N TRP A 101 -0.06 -15.12 2.11
CA TRP A 101 1.18 -15.50 2.82
C TRP A 101 2.09 -16.43 2.00
N ARG A 102 1.56 -17.14 1.01
CA ARG A 102 2.31 -18.03 0.09
C ARG A 102 1.91 -17.73 -1.36
N PRO A 103 2.29 -16.56 -1.91
CA PRO A 103 2.06 -16.26 -3.31
C PRO A 103 2.88 -17.18 -4.22
N GLN A 104 2.38 -17.40 -5.42
CA GLN A 104 3.21 -17.90 -6.53
C GLN A 104 3.94 -16.74 -7.19
N GLU A 105 4.92 -17.04 -8.04
CA GLU A 105 5.75 -16.03 -8.68
C GLU A 105 4.94 -15.06 -9.54
N GLU A 106 3.93 -15.56 -10.25
CA GLU A 106 3.01 -14.77 -11.08
C GLU A 106 2.11 -13.82 -10.28
N ASP A 107 1.91 -14.06 -8.98
CA ASP A 107 1.09 -13.19 -8.13
C ASP A 107 1.83 -11.94 -7.66
N ILE A 108 3.17 -11.95 -7.75
CA ILE A 108 4.06 -10.91 -7.19
C ILE A 108 4.97 -10.26 -8.26
N PRO A 109 4.42 -9.77 -9.39
CA PRO A 109 5.20 -9.18 -10.48
C PRO A 109 6.08 -8.00 -10.04
N LEU A 110 5.72 -7.27 -8.98
CA LEU A 110 6.49 -6.17 -8.42
C LEU A 110 7.87 -6.63 -7.93
N LYS A 111 7.99 -7.86 -7.40
CA LYS A 111 9.28 -8.41 -6.94
C LYS A 111 10.23 -8.56 -8.13
N ALA A 112 9.80 -9.29 -9.17
CA ALA A 112 10.61 -9.52 -10.36
C ALA A 112 11.02 -8.20 -11.04
N TRP A 113 10.09 -7.26 -11.15
CA TRP A 113 10.36 -5.90 -11.66
C TRP A 113 11.40 -5.15 -10.84
N ALA A 114 11.34 -5.22 -9.51
CA ALA A 114 12.27 -4.51 -8.62
C ALA A 114 13.67 -5.13 -8.68
N GLU A 115 13.75 -6.47 -8.75
CA GLU A 115 14.99 -7.22 -8.93
C GLU A 115 15.69 -6.84 -10.24
N GLN A 116 14.95 -6.82 -11.36
CA GLN A 116 15.45 -6.41 -12.67
C GLN A 116 16.01 -4.98 -12.68
N ARG A 117 15.37 -4.03 -11.99
CA ARG A 117 15.87 -2.65 -11.90
C ARG A 117 17.11 -2.52 -11.04
N ARG A 118 17.20 -3.32 -9.97
CA ARG A 118 18.40 -3.38 -9.14
C ARG A 118 19.60 -3.93 -9.90
N THR A 119 19.41 -4.94 -10.75
CA THR A 119 20.49 -5.50 -11.58
C THR A 119 20.93 -4.50 -12.64
N ASN A 120 19.99 -3.83 -13.30
CA ASN A 120 20.31 -2.85 -14.35
C ASN A 120 21.00 -1.59 -13.78
N GLY A 121 20.62 -1.14 -12.57
CA GLY A 121 21.25 -0.01 -11.90
C GLY A 121 22.65 -0.28 -11.32
N LYS A 122 23.11 -1.54 -11.29
CA LYS A 122 24.47 -1.92 -10.86
C LYS A 122 25.45 -2.06 -12.04
N ALA A 123 25.00 -1.85 -13.28
CA ALA A 123 25.81 -1.92 -14.49
C ALA A 123 26.47 -0.56 -14.87
N HIS A 124 26.39 0.43 -13.98
CA HIS A 124 27.04 1.74 -14.06
C HIS A 124 27.78 2.03 -12.75
#